data_AF-A0A3L7Z6D4-F1
#
_entry.id   AF-A0A3L7Z6D4-F1
#
_cell.length_a   1.000
_cell.length_b   1.000
_cell.length_c   1.000
_cell.angle_alpha   90.00
_cell.angle_beta   90.00
_cell.angle_gamma   90.00
#
_symmetry.space_group_name_H-M   'P 1'
#
loop_
_entity.id
_entity.type
_entity.pdbx_description
1 polymer ?
#
loop_
_entity_poly.entity_id
_entity_poly.type
_entity_poly.pdbx_seq_one_letter_code
_entity_poly.pdbx_strand_id
1 'polypeptide(L)' 'MEKDKKVCCICGKEFTEWGNDPYPVKEDGECCRSCNWGVVIPKRVELSKREHEQGTGKN' A
#
# COMPACT_ATOMS: atom_id res chain seq x y z
N MET A 1 17.42 -9.37 -20.03
CA MET A 1 17.47 -8.55 -18.81
C MET A 1 16.68 -9.30 -17.77
N GLU A 2 17.38 -9.92 -16.82
CA GLU A 2 16.74 -10.58 -15.67
C GLU A 2 16.09 -9.48 -14.83
N LYS A 3 14.81 -9.63 -14.45
CA LYS A 3 14.17 -8.67 -13.56
C LYS A 3 14.64 -8.99 -12.14
N ASP A 4 15.17 -7.99 -11.43
CA ASP A 4 15.57 -8.15 -10.04
C ASP A 4 14.39 -8.65 -9.20
N LYS A 5 14.60 -9.77 -8.51
CA LYS A 5 13.62 -10.31 -7.57
C LYS A 5 13.63 -9.48 -6.30
N LYS A 6 12.44 -9.11 -5.84
CA LYS A 6 12.19 -8.35 -4.60
C LYS A 6 11.30 -9.18 -3.68
N VAL A 7 11.30 -8.87 -2.38
CA VAL A 7 10.42 -9.53 -1.40
C VAL A 7 9.38 -8.53 -0.89
N CYS A 8 8.10 -8.89 -0.97
CA CYS A 8 7.00 -8.03 -0.53
C CYS A 8 7.05 -7.82 0.99
N CYS A 9 7.11 -6.57 1.46
CA CYS A 9 7.17 -6.27 2.90
C CYS A 9 5.88 -6.60 3.68
N ILE A 10 4.79 -6.93 2.97
CA ILE A 10 3.49 -7.29 3.56
C ILE A 10 3.29 -8.80 3.63
N CYS A 11 3.51 -9.53 2.52
CA CYS A 11 3.22 -10.97 2.47
C CYS A 11 4.46 -11.87 2.38
N GLY A 12 5.66 -11.31 2.28
CA GLY A 12 6.92 -12.06 2.24
C GLY A 12 7.17 -12.83 0.94
N LYS A 13 6.29 -12.72 -0.08
CA LYS A 13 6.47 -13.40 -1.36
C LYS A 13 7.44 -12.65 -2.26
N GLU A 14 8.21 -13.41 -3.04
CA GLU A 14 9.02 -12.86 -4.13
C GLU A 14 8.13 -12.26 -5.23
N PHE A 15 8.57 -11.15 -5.82
CA PHE A 15 7.90 -10.51 -6.93
C PHE A 15 8.93 -9.82 -7.86
N THR A 16 8.55 -9.57 -9.12
CA THR A 16 9.46 -9.02 -10.15
C THR A 16 8.90 -7.79 -10.86
N GLU A 17 7.65 -7.42 -10.57
CA GLU A 17 7.09 -6.14 -10.98
C GLU A 17 7.68 -4.96 -10.19
N TRP A 18 7.30 -3.75 -10.58
CA TRP A 18 7.58 -2.55 -9.80
C TRP A 18 6.92 -2.64 -8.42
N GLY A 19 7.70 -2.30 -7.39
CA GLY A 19 7.23 -2.24 -6.01
C GLY A 19 6.22 -1.12 -5.82
N ASN A 20 5.23 -1.35 -4.96
CA ASN A 20 4.24 -0.35 -4.60
C ASN A 20 4.52 0.14 -3.19
N ASP A 21 4.32 1.44 -2.96
CA ASP A 21 4.36 2.04 -1.63
C ASP A 21 3.39 1.29 -0.69
N PRO A 22 3.87 0.73 0.44
CA PRO A 22 3.05 -0.02 1.37
C PRO A 22 2.30 0.86 2.37
N TYR A 23 2.52 2.18 2.40
CA TYR A 23 1.79 3.09 3.29
C TYR A 23 0.30 3.09 2.96
N PRO A 24 -0.61 3.01 3.96
CA PRO A 24 -0.41 3.18 5.40
C PRO A 24 -0.27 1.86 6.19
N VAL A 25 0.01 0.73 5.53
CA VAL A 25 0.09 -0.59 6.18
C VAL A 25 1.47 -0.82 6.80
N LYS A 26 2.51 -0.28 6.16
CA LYS A 26 3.90 -0.21 6.66
C LYS A 26 4.45 1.17 6.32
N GLU A 27 5.37 1.66 7.15
CA GLU A 27 6.06 2.94 6.92
C GLU A 27 7.16 2.83 5.86
N ASP A 28 7.76 1.64 5.68
CA ASP A 28 8.90 1.42 4.78
C ASP A 28 8.77 0.14 3.93
N GLY A 29 9.55 0.10 2.85
CA GLY A 29 9.69 -1.03 1.94
C GLY A 29 8.80 -0.95 0.71
N GLU A 30 8.69 -2.06 -0.01
CA GLU A 30 7.84 -2.16 -1.21
C GLU A 30 6.94 -3.40 -1.11
N CYS A 31 5.68 -3.27 -1.56
CA CYS A 31 4.74 -4.38 -1.65
C CYS A 31 4.43 -4.79 -3.10
N CYS A 32 4.12 -6.08 -3.28
CA CYS A 32 3.73 -6.61 -4.58
C CYS A 32 2.34 -6.11 -5.01
N ARG A 33 2.02 -6.27 -6.30
CA ARG A 33 0.73 -5.84 -6.88
C ARG A 33 -0.47 -6.39 -6.11
N SER A 34 -0.42 -7.66 -5.72
CA SER A 34 -1.53 -8.33 -5.02
C SER A 34 -1.82 -7.70 -3.66
N CYS A 35 -0.77 -7.40 -2.87
CA CYS A 35 -0.95 -6.72 -1.58
C CYS A 35 -1.38 -5.26 -1.76
N ASN A 36 -0.89 -4.57 -2.80
CA ASN A 36 -1.33 -3.20 -3.08
C ASN A 36 -2.84 -3.13 -3.29
N TRP A 37 -3.39 -3.98 -4.17
CA TRP A 37 -4.82 -4.02 -4.47
C TRP A 37 -5.68 -4.58 -3.33
N GLY A 38 -5.21 -5.64 -2.66
CA GLY A 38 -5.99 -6.34 -1.64
C GLY A 38 -5.90 -5.75 -0.24
N VAL A 39 -4.87 -4.95 0.05
CA VAL A 39 -4.56 -4.49 1.42
C VAL A 39 -4.34 -2.98 1.47
N VAL A 40 -3.42 -2.46 0.67
CA VAL A 40 -2.97 -1.06 0.78
C VAL A 40 -4.02 -0.07 0.28
N ILE A 41 -4.52 -0.23 -0.95
CA ILE A 41 -5.53 0.65 -1.54
C ILE A 41 -6.82 0.69 -0.70
N PRO A 42 -7.39 -0.45 -0.25
CA PRO A 42 -8.53 -0.43 0.66
C PRO A 42 -8.27 0.40 1.93
N LYS A 43 -7.07 0.29 2.51
CA LYS A 43 -6.72 1.06 3.71
C LYS A 43 -6.58 2.56 3.44
N ARG A 44 -6.03 2.96 2.28
CA ARG A 44 -5.99 4.37 1.84
C ARG A 44 -7.40 4.94 1.68
N VAL A 45 -8.31 4.18 1.08
CA VAL A 45 -9.72 4.59 0.92
C VAL A 45 -10.40 4.75 2.29
N GLU A 46 -10.15 3.85 3.24
CA GLU A 46 -10.66 3.96 4.61
C GLU A 46 -10.17 5.23 5.31
N LEU A 47 -8.87 5.56 5.21
CA LEU A 47 -8.31 6.77 5.81
C LEU A 47 -8.89 8.04 5.17
N SER A 48 -8.92 8.11 3.84
CA SER A 48 -9.48 9.27 3.14
C SER A 48 -10.95 9.51 3.51
N LYS A 49 -11.77 8.44 3.62
CA LYS A 49 -13.16 8.57 4.10
C LYS A 49 -13.25 9.15 5.51
N ARG A 50 -12.42 8.66 6.44
CA ARG A 50 -12.37 9.18 7.82
C ARG A 50 -11.97 10.65 7.86
N GLU A 51 -11.01 11.07 7.05
CA GLU A 51 -10.61 12.47 6.96
C GLU A 51 -11.73 13.35 6.41
N HIS A 52 -12.47 12.87 5.41
CA HIS A 52 -13.64 13.58 4.87
C HIS A 52 -14.81 13.64 5.87
N GLU A 53 -15.10 12.56 6.59
CA GLU A 53 -16.13 12.51 7.63
C GLU A 53 -15.80 13.42 8.81
N GLN A 54 -14.53 13.46 9.22
CA GLN A 54 -14.02 14.35 10.28
C GLN A 54 -13.80 15.80 9.79
N GLY A 55 -13.94 16.05 8.49
CA GLY A 55 -13.62 17.32 7.82
C GLY A 55 -14.79 18.27 7.59
N THR A 56 -16.01 17.95 8.02
CA THR A 56 -17.16 18.91 7.97
C THR A 56 -17.17 19.93 9.12
N GLY A 57 -16.11 20.01 9.91
CA GLY A 57 -16.00 20.90 11.08
C GLY A 57 -14.68 21.67 11.18
N LYS A 58 -14.21 22.26 10.07
CA LYS A 58 -13.16 23.30 10.14
C LYS A 58 -13.71 24.59 9.53
N ASN A 59 -14.23 25.44 10.42
CA ASN A 59 -14.47 26.87 10.18
C ASN A 59 -13.17 27.58 9.80
#